data_AF-A0A3N9NIZ4-F1
#
_entry.id   AF-A0A3N9NIZ4-F1
#
_cell.length_a   1.000
_cell.length_b   1.000
_cell.length_c   1.000
_cell.angle_alpha   90.00
_cell.angle_beta   90.00
_cell.angle_gamma   90.00
#
_symmetry.space_group_name_H-M   'P 1'
#
loop_
_entity.id
_entity.type
_entity.pdbx_description
1 polymer ?
#
loop_
_entity_poly.entity_id
_entity_poly.type
_entity_poly.pdbx_seq_one_letter_code
_entity_poly.pdbx_strand_id
1 'polypeptide(L)'
;MRSRNINIQRKFSILMLAVSFALIFNAALFGQGMTRSTGIGVRVNFWNISGTPNRIVMDKENDESYVNINGVGGTLYFFSRAYDRFFLELNMGAIASVESEDFLREDEESRSKVKVAIPITLGLRYDLLPTHLTTRVQPYASFGGGFYWIQEGDMLTTDLEEEEDDEDFDGTVEYDFQTGIYFGAGTNLLITDWAALNFDIRYHITELKLDDKYDGFDFGMGFSFMWGKKREMFQVQDVKLVVTDIYPAYYQFYNTYPIALITVKNISGYPMEVNVRSRLSNYSLRGHESGFINIDKGESKDIPVMVIFSHEIMESPANAPAVLDIEVEGRAGQTATKSFSAQITIHSRNAWNGDTDKLIYFVTPADETILEASRSVVKNLDLGAGDQLESFKKAQALFEYLQQEGIKYQADPNIPFYQDDRVQYAQETLKWGSGDCDDLTVLYSSLLESLGIRTAFVDIQVLAGEMAHLYLLFDTGLEPDKAELISSNDKRYVIRNSGRGKKTVWIPVETTLVASGFEQAWNHGAQSYLQEAVLNNGLAEGWMKIIDVQ
;
A
#
# COMPACT_ATOMS: atom_id res chain seq x y z
N MET A 1 -26.12 -61.55 -16.50
CA MET A 1 -24.98 -60.73 -16.04
C MET A 1 -24.79 -59.39 -16.77
N ARG A 2 -25.08 -59.23 -18.07
CA ARG A 2 -24.84 -57.97 -18.82
C ARG A 2 -25.62 -56.70 -18.38
N SER A 3 -26.84 -56.80 -17.80
CA SER A 3 -27.64 -55.60 -17.48
C SER A 3 -27.30 -54.92 -16.15
N ARG A 4 -26.63 -55.61 -15.21
CA ARG A 4 -26.16 -55.02 -13.93
C ARG A 4 -24.93 -54.12 -14.13
N ASN A 5 -24.02 -54.49 -15.03
CA ASN A 5 -22.78 -53.73 -15.30
C ASN A 5 -23.02 -52.39 -15.99
N ILE A 6 -24.01 -52.30 -16.89
CA ILE A 6 -24.35 -51.04 -17.58
C ILE A 6 -24.90 -49.99 -16.59
N ASN A 7 -25.63 -50.42 -15.57
CA ASN A 7 -26.23 -49.53 -14.57
C ASN A 7 -25.18 -49.00 -13.56
N ILE A 8 -24.14 -49.79 -13.27
CA ILE A 8 -23.01 -49.39 -12.42
C ILE A 8 -22.12 -48.38 -13.15
N GLN A 9 -21.77 -48.63 -14.41
CA GLN A 9 -20.97 -47.68 -15.20
C GLN A 9 -21.66 -46.33 -15.38
N ARG A 10 -22.98 -46.31 -15.63
CA ARG A 10 -23.73 -45.05 -15.76
C ARG A 10 -23.78 -44.25 -14.46
N LYS A 11 -23.96 -44.92 -13.31
CA LYS A 11 -23.93 -44.26 -11.98
C LYS A 11 -22.54 -43.74 -11.64
N PHE A 12 -21.48 -44.47 -12.02
CA PHE A 12 -20.09 -44.07 -11.84
C PHE A 12 -19.74 -42.81 -12.67
N SER A 13 -20.14 -42.76 -13.95
CA SER A 13 -19.94 -41.58 -14.80
C SER A 13 -20.66 -40.33 -14.26
N ILE A 14 -21.89 -40.49 -13.74
CA ILE A 14 -22.66 -39.38 -13.15
C ILE A 14 -22.01 -38.88 -11.86
N LEU A 15 -21.53 -39.79 -10.99
CA LEU A 15 -20.82 -39.42 -9.77
C LEU A 15 -19.51 -38.69 -10.08
N MET A 16 -18.72 -39.19 -11.04
CA MET A 16 -17.49 -38.52 -11.51
C MET A 16 -17.76 -37.14 -12.09
N LEU A 17 -18.85 -36.98 -12.85
CA LEU A 17 -19.24 -35.69 -13.41
C LEU A 17 -19.69 -34.72 -12.31
N ALA A 18 -20.44 -35.19 -11.30
CA ALA A 18 -20.89 -34.39 -10.18
C ALA A 18 -19.73 -33.96 -9.26
N VAL A 19 -18.79 -34.86 -8.97
CA VAL A 19 -17.57 -34.58 -8.19
C VAL A 19 -16.66 -33.61 -8.94
N SER A 20 -16.42 -33.83 -10.24
CA SER A 20 -15.66 -32.91 -11.09
C SER A 20 -16.32 -31.53 -11.13
N PHE A 21 -17.66 -31.48 -11.26
CA PHE A 21 -18.41 -30.22 -11.25
C PHE A 21 -18.32 -29.53 -9.88
N ALA A 22 -18.42 -30.25 -8.76
CA ALA A 22 -18.29 -29.70 -7.41
C ALA A 22 -16.87 -29.16 -7.12
N LEU A 23 -15.83 -29.82 -7.64
CA LEU A 23 -14.44 -29.36 -7.55
C LEU A 23 -14.19 -28.10 -8.40
N ILE A 24 -14.77 -28.05 -9.62
CA ILE A 24 -14.69 -26.88 -10.51
C ILE A 24 -15.50 -25.69 -9.96
N PHE A 25 -16.69 -25.92 -9.40
CA PHE A 25 -17.54 -24.85 -8.86
C PHE A 25 -16.99 -24.26 -7.56
N ASN A 26 -16.39 -25.08 -6.68
CA ASN A 26 -15.72 -24.58 -5.46
C ASN A 26 -14.46 -23.76 -5.77
N ALA A 27 -13.75 -24.08 -6.86
CA ALA A 27 -12.56 -23.33 -7.29
C ALA A 27 -12.84 -21.83 -7.52
N ALA A 28 -14.10 -21.46 -7.79
CA ALA A 28 -14.50 -20.06 -8.01
C ALA A 28 -14.80 -19.28 -6.71
N LEU A 29 -15.08 -19.95 -5.58
CA LEU A 29 -15.74 -19.30 -4.44
C LEU A 29 -14.86 -19.09 -3.20
N PHE A 30 -13.84 -19.92 -2.94
CA PHE A 30 -13.14 -19.85 -1.63
C PHE A 30 -11.62 -20.10 -1.69
N GLY A 31 -10.85 -19.13 -2.17
CA GLY A 31 -9.39 -19.13 -2.01
C GLY A 31 -8.92 -18.39 -0.76
N GLN A 32 -8.68 -19.10 0.35
CA GLN A 32 -8.25 -18.50 1.64
C GLN A 32 -6.79 -18.84 2.02
N GLY A 33 -5.82 -17.93 1.83
CA GLY A 33 -4.46 -18.07 2.40
C GLY A 33 -3.34 -18.43 1.42
N MET A 34 -2.08 -18.37 1.86
CA MET A 34 -0.87 -18.52 1.03
C MET A 34 -0.63 -19.94 0.55
N THR A 35 -1.35 -20.23 -0.52
CA THR A 35 -1.03 -21.08 -1.65
C THR A 35 -2.22 -20.84 -2.56
N ARG A 36 -1.95 -20.70 -3.84
CA ARG A 36 -2.97 -20.75 -4.87
C ARG A 36 -4.01 -21.82 -4.50
N SER A 37 -5.29 -21.43 -4.48
CA SER A 37 -6.36 -22.17 -3.79
C SER A 37 -6.71 -23.52 -4.40
N THR A 38 -6.14 -23.85 -5.55
CA THR A 38 -6.41 -25.07 -6.28
C THR A 38 -5.13 -25.53 -6.97
N GLY A 39 -4.99 -26.82 -7.19
CA GLY A 39 -3.86 -27.37 -7.92
C GLY A 39 -4.13 -28.75 -8.49
N ILE A 40 -3.21 -29.14 -9.37
CA ILE A 40 -3.11 -30.47 -9.95
C ILE A 40 -1.68 -30.95 -9.74
N GLY A 41 -1.49 -32.22 -9.44
CA GLY A 41 -0.17 -32.81 -9.37
C GLY A 41 -0.13 -34.22 -9.91
N VAL A 42 1.07 -34.63 -10.29
CA VAL A 42 1.40 -35.98 -10.72
C VAL A 42 2.41 -36.53 -9.74
N ARG A 43 2.23 -37.79 -9.35
CA ARG A 43 3.08 -38.50 -8.41
C ARG A 43 3.46 -39.85 -8.98
N VAL A 44 4.72 -40.23 -8.77
CA VAL A 44 5.17 -41.61 -8.90
C VAL A 44 4.98 -42.27 -7.54
N ASN A 45 4.29 -43.40 -7.53
CA ASN A 45 3.91 -44.14 -6.35
C ASN A 45 4.66 -45.46 -6.29
N PHE A 46 5.09 -45.81 -5.09
CA PHE A 46 5.55 -47.16 -4.76
C PHE A 46 4.64 -47.71 -3.66
N TRP A 47 3.78 -48.67 -4.00
CA TRP A 47 2.84 -49.30 -3.08
C TRP A 47 3.00 -50.80 -3.15
N ASN A 48 3.38 -51.44 -2.04
CA ASN A 48 3.50 -52.89 -1.99
C ASN A 48 2.11 -53.58 -2.00
N ILE A 49 1.54 -53.76 -3.20
CA ILE A 49 0.24 -54.39 -3.41
C ILE A 49 0.29 -55.93 -3.47
N SER A 50 1.47 -56.53 -3.54
CA SER A 50 1.65 -57.98 -3.61
C SER A 50 1.84 -58.61 -2.22
N GLY A 51 2.23 -57.81 -1.22
CA GLY A 51 2.61 -58.27 0.11
C GLY A 51 4.00 -58.91 0.20
N THR A 52 4.71 -59.02 -0.93
CA THR A 52 6.05 -59.64 -1.02
C THR A 52 7.15 -58.57 -1.14
N PRO A 53 8.39 -58.83 -0.68
CA PRO A 53 9.49 -57.89 -0.85
C PRO A 53 10.07 -57.95 -2.26
N ASN A 54 10.60 -56.82 -2.77
CA ASN A 54 11.34 -56.79 -4.04
C ASN A 54 12.56 -57.73 -3.94
N ARG A 55 12.63 -58.74 -4.79
CA ARG A 55 13.71 -59.74 -4.78
C ARG A 55 14.02 -60.17 -6.21
N ILE A 56 15.31 -60.23 -6.52
CA ILE A 56 15.82 -60.88 -7.73
C ILE A 56 16.75 -61.98 -7.22
N VAL A 57 16.37 -63.25 -7.45
CA VAL A 57 17.20 -64.40 -7.12
C VAL A 57 17.43 -65.21 -8.37
N MET A 58 18.68 -65.60 -8.56
CA MET A 58 19.08 -66.62 -9.51
C MET A 58 19.77 -67.71 -8.71
N ASP A 59 19.11 -68.85 -8.56
CA ASP A 59 19.67 -70.03 -7.90
C ASP A 59 20.10 -71.04 -8.97
N LYS A 60 21.41 -71.21 -9.09
CA LYS A 60 22.03 -72.09 -10.07
C LYS A 60 22.13 -73.55 -9.60
N GLU A 61 21.96 -73.82 -8.31
CA GLU A 61 21.93 -75.19 -7.78
C GLU A 61 20.54 -75.81 -7.88
N ASN A 62 19.50 -74.98 -7.75
CA ASN A 62 18.10 -75.41 -7.84
C ASN A 62 17.44 -75.08 -9.17
N ASP A 63 18.15 -74.42 -10.09
CA ASP A 63 17.66 -74.11 -11.44
C ASP A 63 16.37 -73.26 -11.41
N GLU A 64 16.33 -72.31 -10.47
CA GLU A 64 15.18 -71.43 -10.18
C GLU A 64 15.55 -69.94 -10.37
N SER A 65 14.63 -69.20 -11.00
CA SER A 65 14.72 -67.76 -11.27
C SER A 65 13.50 -67.07 -10.67
N TYR A 66 13.71 -66.10 -9.76
CA TYR A 66 12.64 -65.32 -9.13
C TYR A 66 12.88 -63.83 -9.35
N VAL A 67 11.92 -63.17 -10.00
CA VAL A 67 11.93 -61.72 -10.21
C VAL A 67 10.65 -61.12 -9.67
N ASN A 68 10.77 -60.26 -8.66
CA ASN A 68 9.64 -59.55 -8.10
C ASN A 68 9.89 -58.04 -8.06
N ILE A 69 9.06 -57.31 -8.81
CA ILE A 69 9.00 -55.86 -8.87
C ILE A 69 7.64 -55.40 -8.34
N ASN A 70 7.64 -54.86 -7.13
CA ASN A 70 6.41 -54.52 -6.43
C ASN A 70 5.91 -53.11 -6.76
N GLY A 71 4.66 -53.08 -7.21
CA GLY A 71 3.75 -51.94 -7.23
C GLY A 71 4.35 -50.57 -7.49
N VAL A 72 4.83 -50.36 -8.71
CA VAL A 72 5.23 -49.05 -9.23
C VAL A 72 4.09 -48.47 -10.07
N GLY A 73 3.80 -47.19 -9.86
CA GLY A 73 2.68 -46.56 -10.54
C GLY A 73 2.73 -45.04 -10.60
N GLY A 74 1.67 -44.47 -11.15
CA GLY A 74 1.46 -43.04 -11.20
C GLY A 74 0.09 -42.67 -10.66
N THR A 75 0.02 -41.58 -9.90
CA THR A 75 -1.23 -40.95 -9.44
C THR A 75 -1.32 -39.52 -9.93
N LEU A 76 -2.44 -39.20 -10.57
CA LEU A 76 -2.88 -37.83 -10.80
C LEU A 76 -3.75 -37.41 -9.61
N TYR A 77 -3.45 -36.26 -9.00
CA TYR A 77 -4.25 -35.74 -7.91
C TYR A 77 -4.65 -34.28 -8.14
N PHE A 78 -5.89 -33.97 -7.82
CA PHE A 78 -6.44 -32.63 -7.82
C PHE A 78 -6.73 -32.24 -6.38
N PHE A 79 -6.44 -30.99 -6.03
CA PHE A 79 -6.78 -30.48 -4.71
C PHE A 79 -7.36 -29.08 -4.81
N SER A 80 -8.32 -28.78 -3.95
CA SER A 80 -8.93 -27.46 -3.84
C SER A 80 -9.17 -27.11 -2.37
N ARG A 81 -8.85 -25.88 -1.99
CA ARG A 81 -9.03 -25.40 -0.63
C ARG A 81 -10.53 -25.28 -0.34
N ALA A 82 -10.98 -25.95 0.71
CA ALA A 82 -12.35 -25.85 1.20
C ALA A 82 -12.50 -24.71 2.23
N TYR A 83 -11.59 -24.64 3.21
CA TYR A 83 -11.66 -23.66 4.29
C TYR A 83 -10.32 -23.53 5.03
N ASP A 84 -9.74 -22.32 5.12
CA ASP A 84 -8.44 -22.04 5.77
C ASP A 84 -7.34 -23.09 5.43
N ARG A 85 -7.09 -24.05 6.32
CA ARG A 85 -6.08 -25.11 6.17
C ARG A 85 -6.61 -26.43 5.60
N PHE A 86 -7.91 -26.53 5.37
CA PHE A 86 -8.56 -27.73 4.84
C PHE A 86 -8.67 -27.69 3.31
N PHE A 87 -8.29 -28.80 2.69
CA PHE A 87 -8.34 -29.04 1.26
C PHE A 87 -9.12 -30.31 0.97
N LEU A 88 -9.92 -30.29 -0.09
CA LEU A 88 -10.48 -31.50 -0.70
C LEU A 88 -9.49 -32.01 -1.73
N GLU A 89 -9.24 -33.32 -1.72
CA GLU A 89 -8.35 -34.00 -2.66
C GLU A 89 -9.11 -35.08 -3.44
N LEU A 90 -8.85 -35.19 -4.73
CA LEU A 90 -9.26 -36.30 -5.59
C LEU A 90 -7.99 -36.94 -6.15
N ASN A 91 -7.81 -38.23 -5.92
CA ASN A 91 -6.66 -38.99 -6.40
C ASN A 91 -7.14 -40.07 -7.37
N MET A 92 -6.43 -40.22 -8.49
CA MET A 92 -6.67 -41.23 -9.51
C MET A 92 -5.33 -41.81 -9.92
N GLY A 93 -5.08 -43.07 -9.55
CA GLY A 93 -3.80 -43.73 -9.83
C GLY A 93 -3.96 -45.04 -10.57
N ALA A 94 -2.83 -45.53 -11.07
CA ALA A 94 -2.66 -46.90 -11.55
C ALA A 94 -1.28 -47.39 -11.09
N ILE A 95 -1.27 -48.46 -10.31
CA ILE A 95 -0.09 -49.09 -9.72
C ILE A 95 -0.04 -50.53 -10.23
N ALA A 96 1.10 -50.95 -10.78
CA ALA A 96 1.28 -52.31 -11.29
C ALA A 96 2.44 -53.02 -10.58
N SER A 97 2.25 -54.31 -10.31
CA SER A 97 3.23 -55.22 -9.75
C SER A 97 3.41 -56.39 -10.70
N VAL A 98 4.64 -56.85 -10.87
CA VAL A 98 4.96 -58.03 -11.67
C VAL A 98 5.80 -58.96 -10.81
N GLU A 99 5.35 -60.19 -10.69
CA GLU A 99 6.03 -61.30 -10.03
C GLU A 99 6.19 -62.41 -11.07
N SER A 100 7.43 -62.87 -11.27
CA SER A 100 7.78 -63.90 -12.23
C SER A 100 8.61 -64.96 -11.52
N GLU A 101 8.20 -66.22 -11.65
CA GLU A 101 8.91 -67.39 -11.15
C GLU A 101 9.14 -68.33 -12.33
N ASP A 102 10.39 -68.74 -12.56
CA ASP A 102 10.75 -69.73 -13.56
C ASP A 102 11.38 -70.95 -12.87
N PHE A 103 10.88 -72.15 -13.20
CA PHE A 103 11.37 -73.44 -12.71
C PHE A 103 11.96 -74.24 -13.89
N LEU A 104 13.27 -74.53 -13.88
CA LEU A 104 13.96 -75.29 -14.95
C LEU A 104 14.12 -76.78 -14.58
N ARG A 105 13.01 -77.50 -14.32
CA ARG A 105 12.99 -78.97 -14.13
C ARG A 105 12.29 -79.66 -15.31
N GLU A 106 12.25 -81.01 -15.33
CA GLU A 106 11.72 -81.87 -16.44
C GLU A 106 10.38 -81.44 -17.06
N ASP A 107 9.59 -80.59 -16.38
CA ASP A 107 8.50 -79.80 -16.96
C ASP A 107 8.87 -78.30 -16.82
N GLU A 108 9.37 -77.66 -17.88
CA GLU A 108 9.75 -76.23 -17.86
C GLU A 108 8.49 -75.38 -17.62
N GLU A 109 8.31 -74.89 -16.38
CA GLU A 109 7.13 -74.09 -15.98
C GLU A 109 7.55 -72.65 -15.64
N SER A 110 6.97 -71.68 -16.36
CA SER A 110 7.10 -70.25 -16.04
C SER A 110 5.76 -69.70 -15.56
N ARG A 111 5.77 -69.06 -14.39
CA ARG A 111 4.61 -68.40 -13.79
C ARG A 111 4.84 -66.91 -13.71
N SER A 112 3.98 -66.15 -14.37
CA SER A 112 3.97 -64.69 -14.31
C SER A 112 2.66 -64.19 -13.74
N LYS A 113 2.75 -63.46 -12.63
CA LYS A 113 1.63 -62.85 -11.93
C LYS A 113 1.70 -61.34 -12.04
N VAL A 114 0.70 -60.75 -12.68
CA VAL A 114 0.57 -59.30 -12.85
C VAL A 114 -0.60 -58.80 -12.03
N LYS A 115 -0.34 -57.84 -11.13
CA LYS A 115 -1.37 -57.18 -10.32
C LYS A 115 -1.43 -55.71 -10.68
N VAL A 116 -2.61 -55.18 -10.95
CA VAL A 116 -2.84 -53.75 -11.21
C VAL A 116 -3.89 -53.23 -10.24
N ALA A 117 -3.52 -52.24 -9.43
CA ALA A 117 -4.42 -51.52 -8.54
C ALA A 117 -4.68 -50.11 -9.08
N ILE A 118 -5.96 -49.76 -9.27
CA ILE A 118 -6.41 -48.46 -9.75
C ILE A 118 -7.20 -47.77 -8.63
N PRO A 119 -6.54 -47.02 -7.73
CA PRO A 119 -7.22 -46.26 -6.68
C PRO A 119 -7.87 -45.00 -7.25
N ILE A 120 -9.14 -44.80 -6.93
CA ILE A 120 -9.89 -43.56 -7.17
C ILE A 120 -10.47 -43.11 -5.84
N THR A 121 -9.79 -42.17 -5.18
CA THR A 121 -10.09 -41.78 -3.79
C THR A 121 -10.36 -40.29 -3.64
N LEU A 122 -11.32 -39.98 -2.76
CA LEU A 122 -11.60 -38.62 -2.30
C LEU A 122 -11.10 -38.47 -0.86
N GLY A 123 -10.46 -37.35 -0.55
CA GLY A 123 -9.91 -37.11 0.77
C GLY A 123 -9.99 -35.67 1.23
N LEU A 124 -9.76 -35.51 2.52
CA LEU A 124 -9.55 -34.24 3.19
C LEU A 124 -8.07 -34.14 3.59
N ARG A 125 -7.41 -33.09 3.15
CA ARG A 125 -6.06 -32.71 3.56
C ARG A 125 -6.12 -31.52 4.51
N TYR A 126 -5.28 -31.55 5.54
CA TYR A 126 -5.11 -30.47 6.50
C TYR A 126 -3.64 -30.03 6.53
N ASP A 127 -3.38 -28.79 6.13
CA ASP A 127 -2.05 -28.19 6.23
C ASP A 127 -1.72 -27.86 7.69
N LEU A 128 -0.59 -28.39 8.18
CA LEU A 128 -0.22 -28.30 9.60
C LEU A 128 0.25 -26.89 9.98
N LEU A 129 0.86 -26.17 9.04
CA LEU A 129 1.32 -24.81 9.27
C LEU A 129 0.20 -23.77 9.02
N PRO A 130 0.11 -22.73 9.87
CA PRO A 130 -0.76 -21.59 9.61
C PRO A 130 -0.48 -20.92 8.27
N THR A 131 -1.54 -20.49 7.60
CA THR A 131 -1.50 -19.77 6.30
C THR A 131 -0.76 -18.42 6.35
N HIS A 132 -0.44 -17.91 7.53
CA HIS A 132 0.32 -16.66 7.72
C HIS A 132 1.84 -16.86 7.79
N LEU A 133 2.32 -18.09 8.03
CA LEU A 133 3.76 -18.37 8.09
C LEU A 133 4.34 -18.55 6.68
N THR A 134 5.43 -17.85 6.37
CA THR A 134 6.14 -17.92 5.08
C THR A 134 7.19 -19.03 5.10
N THR A 135 6.76 -20.29 4.99
CA THR A 135 7.68 -21.41 4.83
C THR A 135 7.57 -21.99 3.43
N ARG A 136 8.71 -22.28 2.80
CA ARG A 136 8.74 -23.05 1.54
C ARG A 136 8.35 -24.52 1.75
N VAL A 137 8.37 -24.98 2.99
CA VAL A 137 7.97 -26.33 3.38
C VAL A 137 6.58 -26.28 3.97
N GLN A 138 5.64 -27.02 3.39
CA GLN A 138 4.23 -27.07 3.78
C GLN A 138 3.85 -28.51 4.13
N PRO A 139 4.05 -28.93 5.40
CA PRO A 139 3.66 -30.24 5.86
C PRO A 139 2.15 -30.34 6.04
N TYR A 140 1.58 -31.50 5.73
CA TYR A 140 0.15 -31.77 5.77
C TYR A 140 -0.15 -33.20 6.23
N ALA A 141 -1.35 -33.39 6.77
CA ALA A 141 -1.95 -34.70 7.00
C ALA A 141 -3.14 -34.87 6.05
N SER A 142 -3.42 -36.09 5.60
CA SER A 142 -4.57 -36.38 4.75
C SER A 142 -5.28 -37.65 5.19
N PHE A 143 -6.59 -37.70 4.98
CA PHE A 143 -7.38 -38.91 5.14
C PHE A 143 -8.45 -38.94 4.08
N GLY A 144 -8.87 -40.12 3.66
CA GLY A 144 -9.92 -40.23 2.66
C GLY A 144 -10.36 -41.65 2.44
N GLY A 145 -11.13 -41.85 1.38
CA GLY A 145 -11.58 -43.16 0.96
C GLY A 145 -12.17 -43.12 -0.43
N GLY A 146 -12.44 -44.30 -0.97
CA GLY A 146 -12.97 -44.42 -2.31
C GLY A 146 -12.92 -45.84 -2.82
N PHE A 147 -12.75 -45.95 -4.12
CA PHE A 147 -12.83 -47.21 -4.83
C PHE A 147 -11.45 -47.69 -5.22
N TYR A 148 -11.23 -48.99 -5.07
CA TYR A 148 -10.02 -49.69 -5.50
C TYR A 148 -10.45 -50.70 -6.54
N TRP A 149 -10.06 -50.48 -7.78
CA TRP A 149 -10.26 -51.46 -8.84
C TRP A 149 -8.97 -52.24 -9.01
N ILE A 150 -9.01 -53.52 -8.64
CA ILE A 150 -7.87 -54.42 -8.67
C ILE A 150 -8.07 -55.42 -9.80
N GLN A 151 -7.01 -55.65 -10.57
CA GLN A 151 -6.92 -56.66 -11.62
C GLN A 151 -5.76 -57.58 -11.29
N GLU A 152 -6.00 -58.87 -11.31
CA GLU A 152 -4.99 -59.90 -11.07
C GLU A 152 -5.01 -60.84 -12.25
N GLY A 153 -3.87 -60.95 -12.94
CA GLY A 153 -3.68 -61.85 -14.06
C GLY A 153 -2.61 -62.87 -13.71
N ASP A 154 -2.95 -64.15 -13.78
CA ASP A 154 -2.02 -65.26 -13.63
C ASP A 154 -1.80 -65.86 -15.04
N MET A 155 -0.55 -65.86 -15.50
CA MET A 155 -0.10 -66.50 -16.74
C MET A 155 0.79 -67.68 -16.39
N LEU A 156 0.48 -68.83 -16.96
CA LEU A 156 1.21 -70.07 -16.74
C LEU A 156 1.58 -70.63 -18.11
N THR A 157 2.88 -70.79 -18.33
CA THR A 157 3.45 -71.36 -19.56
C THR A 157 4.11 -72.67 -19.19
N THR A 158 3.74 -73.76 -19.87
CA THR A 158 4.31 -75.10 -19.64
C THR A 158 4.82 -75.63 -20.98
N ASP A 159 6.12 -75.93 -21.05
CA ASP A 159 6.72 -76.59 -22.20
C ASP A 159 6.66 -78.12 -21.99
N LEU A 160 5.90 -78.82 -22.84
CA LEU A 160 5.73 -80.28 -22.78
C LEU A 160 6.68 -80.96 -23.80
N GLU A 161 7.56 -81.84 -23.34
CA GLU A 161 8.58 -82.51 -24.19
C GLU A 161 8.06 -83.67 -25.08
N GLU A 162 6.75 -83.85 -25.32
CA GLU A 162 6.22 -84.97 -26.15
C GLU A 162 5.52 -84.54 -27.46
N GLU A 163 6.29 -84.66 -28.56
CA GLU A 163 5.95 -84.94 -29.97
C GLU A 163 4.91 -84.10 -30.77
N GLU A 164 4.26 -83.07 -30.24
CA GLU A 164 3.71 -81.97 -31.05
C GLU A 164 4.02 -80.62 -30.35
N ASP A 165 4.56 -79.64 -31.08
CA ASP A 165 4.90 -78.28 -30.62
C ASP A 165 3.62 -77.49 -30.19
N ASP A 166 2.96 -77.92 -29.11
CA ASP A 166 1.85 -77.19 -28.49
C ASP A 166 2.32 -76.64 -27.14
N GLU A 167 2.79 -75.39 -27.13
CA GLU A 167 2.91 -74.58 -25.90
C GLU A 167 1.48 -74.35 -25.35
N ASP A 168 1.15 -74.94 -24.20
CA ASP A 168 -0.16 -74.74 -23.58
C ASP A 168 -0.12 -73.42 -22.78
N PHE A 169 -0.78 -72.39 -23.31
CA PHE A 169 -0.89 -71.07 -22.68
C PHE A 169 -2.23 -70.98 -21.93
N ASP A 170 -2.19 -71.12 -20.60
CA ASP A 170 -3.35 -70.86 -19.75
C ASP A 170 -3.19 -69.51 -19.03
N GLY A 171 -4.26 -68.71 -19.09
CA GLY A 171 -4.26 -67.34 -18.59
C GLY A 171 -5.60 -66.98 -17.98
N THR A 172 -5.61 -66.64 -16.70
CA THR A 172 -6.83 -66.19 -15.99
C THR A 172 -6.68 -64.74 -15.56
N VAL A 173 -7.74 -63.94 -15.73
CA VAL A 173 -7.78 -62.54 -15.28
C VAL A 173 -9.00 -62.34 -14.37
N GLU A 174 -8.75 -62.04 -13.11
CA GLU A 174 -9.76 -61.71 -12.12
C GLU A 174 -9.87 -60.19 -11.91
N TYR A 175 -11.11 -59.73 -11.68
CA TYR A 175 -11.41 -58.33 -11.42
C TYR A 175 -12.11 -58.20 -10.07
N ASP A 176 -11.52 -57.41 -9.17
CA ASP A 176 -12.13 -57.08 -7.89
C ASP A 176 -12.38 -55.57 -7.76
N PHE A 177 -13.52 -55.22 -7.17
CA PHE A 177 -13.93 -53.84 -6.94
C PHE A 177 -14.25 -53.67 -5.46
N GLN A 178 -13.35 -52.96 -4.78
CA GLN A 178 -13.40 -52.79 -3.34
C GLN A 178 -13.60 -51.33 -2.94
N THR A 179 -14.09 -51.12 -1.72
CA THR A 179 -14.18 -49.79 -1.11
C THR A 179 -13.28 -49.74 0.11
N GLY A 180 -12.41 -48.73 0.14
CA GLY A 180 -11.39 -48.61 1.16
C GLY A 180 -11.19 -47.19 1.66
N ILE A 181 -10.32 -47.05 2.65
CA ILE A 181 -9.90 -45.78 3.23
C ILE A 181 -8.39 -45.64 3.19
N TYR A 182 -7.89 -44.42 3.30
CA TYR A 182 -6.47 -44.17 3.45
C TYR A 182 -6.21 -43.10 4.50
N PHE A 183 -5.04 -43.21 5.13
CA PHE A 183 -4.47 -42.19 6.00
C PHE A 183 -3.09 -41.81 5.48
N GLY A 184 -2.77 -40.53 5.46
CA GLY A 184 -1.51 -40.06 4.89
C GLY A 184 -0.93 -38.86 5.61
N ALA A 185 0.37 -38.68 5.41
CA ALA A 185 1.11 -37.50 5.79
C ALA A 185 2.11 -37.15 4.70
N GLY A 186 2.32 -35.86 4.46
CA GLY A 186 3.24 -35.43 3.43
C GLY A 186 3.71 -34.00 3.60
N THR A 187 4.49 -33.54 2.64
CA THR A 187 4.99 -32.17 2.59
C THR A 187 5.08 -31.68 1.15
N ASN A 188 4.74 -30.42 0.94
CA ASN A 188 5.03 -29.70 -0.29
C ASN A 188 6.24 -28.79 -0.10
N LEU A 189 7.24 -28.92 -0.97
CA LEU A 189 8.36 -28.02 -1.09
C LEU A 189 8.11 -27.05 -2.25
N LEU A 190 7.74 -25.81 -1.92
CA LEU A 190 7.48 -24.74 -2.88
C LEU A 190 8.78 -24.37 -3.62
N ILE A 191 8.78 -24.58 -4.94
CA ILE A 191 9.83 -24.08 -5.83
C ILE A 191 9.52 -22.62 -6.21
N THR A 192 8.25 -22.35 -6.52
CA THR A 192 7.71 -21.02 -6.81
C THR A 192 6.32 -20.88 -6.18
N ASP A 193 5.69 -19.72 -6.34
CA ASP A 193 4.31 -19.49 -5.88
C ASP A 193 3.27 -20.36 -6.63
N TRP A 194 3.67 -21.07 -7.70
CA TRP A 194 2.79 -21.87 -8.55
C TRP A 194 3.25 -23.31 -8.77
N ALA A 195 4.42 -23.70 -8.26
CA ALA A 195 5.00 -25.02 -8.42
C ALA A 195 5.58 -25.57 -7.12
N ALA A 196 5.36 -26.85 -6.84
CA ALA A 196 5.93 -27.51 -5.68
C ALA A 196 6.32 -28.97 -5.95
N LEU A 197 7.36 -29.45 -5.28
CA LEU A 197 7.64 -30.88 -5.15
C LEU A 197 6.82 -31.44 -3.99
N ASN A 198 6.19 -32.59 -4.20
CA ASN A 198 5.35 -33.27 -3.22
C ASN A 198 6.03 -34.57 -2.79
N PHE A 199 6.10 -34.80 -1.49
CA PHE A 199 6.53 -36.06 -0.89
C PHE A 199 5.50 -36.49 0.13
N ASP A 200 5.05 -37.74 0.09
CA ASP A 200 4.10 -38.24 1.08
C ASP A 200 4.14 -39.75 1.25
N ILE A 201 3.53 -40.16 2.35
CA ILE A 201 3.38 -41.55 2.74
C ILE A 201 1.89 -41.72 3.05
N ARG A 202 1.27 -42.73 2.43
CA ARG A 202 -0.12 -43.11 2.68
C ARG A 202 -0.18 -44.56 3.10
N TYR A 203 -1.12 -44.89 3.97
CA TYR A 203 -1.48 -46.25 4.30
C TYR A 203 -2.88 -46.51 3.78
N HIS A 204 -3.01 -47.48 2.89
CA HIS A 204 -4.26 -47.84 2.23
C HIS A 204 -4.85 -49.08 2.93
N ILE A 205 -6.13 -48.99 3.25
CA ILE A 205 -6.97 -50.11 3.73
C ILE A 205 -8.01 -50.33 2.65
N THR A 206 -7.83 -51.36 1.85
CA THR A 206 -8.51 -51.62 0.58
C THR A 206 -9.88 -52.28 0.74
N GLU A 207 -10.04 -53.10 1.77
CA GLU A 207 -11.32 -53.63 2.24
C GLU A 207 -11.50 -53.33 3.75
N LEU A 208 -12.72 -53.01 4.20
CA LEU A 208 -13.01 -52.74 5.63
C LEU A 208 -13.06 -54.01 6.52
N LYS A 209 -12.48 -55.12 6.06
CA LYS A 209 -12.19 -56.31 6.86
C LYS A 209 -10.73 -56.23 7.30
N LEU A 210 -10.43 -56.62 8.55
CA LEU A 210 -9.03 -56.58 9.02
C LEU A 210 -8.18 -57.56 8.19
N ASP A 211 -7.03 -57.06 7.72
CA ASP A 211 -5.94 -57.83 7.09
C ASP A 211 -6.25 -58.34 5.67
N ASP A 212 -6.65 -57.43 4.77
CA ASP A 212 -6.77 -57.76 3.34
C ASP A 212 -5.39 -57.76 2.67
N LYS A 213 -5.22 -58.59 1.64
CA LYS A 213 -3.93 -58.86 0.98
C LYS A 213 -3.32 -57.66 0.27
N TYR A 214 -4.06 -56.55 0.15
CA TYR A 214 -3.65 -55.34 -0.56
C TYR A 214 -3.43 -54.13 0.36
N ASP A 215 -3.60 -54.29 1.67
CA ASP A 215 -3.36 -53.22 2.63
C ASP A 215 -1.88 -52.91 2.73
N GLY A 216 -1.50 -51.63 2.75
CA GLY A 216 -0.08 -51.30 2.77
C GLY A 216 0.28 -49.83 2.65
N PHE A 217 1.58 -49.59 2.76
CA PHE A 217 2.18 -48.28 2.58
C PHE A 217 2.39 -47.97 1.09
N ASP A 218 1.98 -46.77 0.70
CA ASP A 218 2.22 -46.11 -0.58
C ASP A 218 3.15 -44.90 -0.33
N PHE A 219 4.31 -44.91 -0.99
CA PHE A 219 5.29 -43.84 -0.96
C PHE A 219 5.19 -43.02 -2.23
N GLY A 220 4.90 -41.73 -2.06
CA GLY A 220 4.70 -40.79 -3.14
C GLY A 220 5.83 -39.79 -3.29
N MET A 221 6.29 -39.59 -4.53
CA MET A 221 7.09 -38.43 -4.91
C MET A 221 6.50 -37.82 -6.18
N GLY A 222 6.30 -36.50 -6.19
CA GLY A 222 5.61 -35.85 -7.30
C GLY A 222 5.89 -34.37 -7.47
N PHE A 223 5.23 -33.81 -8.47
CA PHE A 223 5.22 -32.39 -8.77
C PHE A 223 3.78 -31.89 -8.79
N SER A 224 3.54 -30.67 -8.31
CA SER A 224 2.24 -30.00 -8.36
C SER A 224 2.34 -28.62 -8.98
N PHE A 225 1.34 -28.30 -9.79
CA PHE A 225 1.07 -26.97 -10.33
C PHE A 225 -0.17 -26.42 -9.61
N MET A 226 -0.10 -25.20 -9.12
CA MET A 226 -1.18 -24.54 -8.38
C MET A 226 -1.67 -23.31 -9.14
N TRP A 227 -2.94 -22.92 -8.98
CA TRP A 227 -3.58 -21.67 -9.45
C TRP A 227 -4.70 -21.19 -8.50
N GLY A 228 -5.12 -19.92 -8.64
CA GLY A 228 -6.13 -19.29 -7.77
C GLY A 228 -5.65 -17.97 -7.13
N LYS A 229 -6.59 -17.16 -6.61
CA LYS A 229 -6.26 -15.83 -6.05
C LYS A 229 -5.71 -15.95 -4.62
N LYS A 230 -4.63 -15.21 -4.34
CA LYS A 230 -4.10 -15.00 -2.98
C LYS A 230 -5.10 -14.13 -2.21
N ARG A 231 -5.50 -14.54 -1.00
CA ARG A 231 -6.36 -13.72 -0.13
C ARG A 231 -5.61 -12.43 0.24
N GLU A 232 -6.26 -11.30 0.04
CA GLU A 232 -5.72 -10.01 0.46
C GLU A 232 -5.63 -9.93 1.99
N MET A 233 -4.51 -9.41 2.52
CA MET A 233 -4.34 -9.22 3.96
C MET A 233 -5.07 -7.97 4.47
N PHE A 234 -5.18 -6.97 3.60
CA PHE A 234 -5.83 -5.71 3.89
C PHE A 234 -6.56 -5.17 2.67
N GLN A 235 -7.58 -4.39 2.95
CA GLN A 235 -8.33 -3.63 1.96
C GLN A 235 -8.10 -2.15 2.22
N VAL A 236 -7.76 -1.40 1.18
CA VAL A 236 -7.85 0.06 1.24
C VAL A 236 -9.29 0.41 0.88
N GLN A 237 -10.02 0.98 1.84
CA GLN A 237 -11.44 1.29 1.69
C GLN A 237 -11.65 2.63 1.00
N ASP A 238 -10.80 3.61 1.32
CA ASP A 238 -10.86 4.96 0.78
C ASP A 238 -9.46 5.58 0.69
N VAL A 239 -9.29 6.47 -0.28
CA VAL A 239 -8.11 7.33 -0.45
C VAL A 239 -8.63 8.73 -0.69
N LYS A 240 -8.72 9.51 0.39
CA LYS A 240 -9.25 10.88 0.35
C LYS A 240 -8.12 11.88 0.21
N LEU A 241 -8.07 12.59 -0.91
CA LEU A 241 -7.20 13.76 -1.05
C LEU A 241 -7.71 14.89 -0.16
N VAL A 242 -6.83 15.38 0.72
CA VAL A 242 -7.09 16.53 1.58
C VAL A 242 -6.59 17.81 0.90
N VAL A 243 -5.46 17.72 0.18
CA VAL A 243 -4.86 18.82 -0.58
C VAL A 243 -4.75 18.39 -2.05
N THR A 244 -5.43 19.13 -2.92
CA THR A 244 -5.38 18.95 -4.38
C THR A 244 -4.49 19.96 -5.07
N ASP A 245 -4.30 21.11 -4.43
CA ASP A 245 -3.62 22.28 -4.98
C ASP A 245 -2.52 22.70 -4.01
N ILE A 246 -1.28 22.67 -4.49
CA ILE A 246 -0.09 22.97 -3.72
C ILE A 246 0.52 24.26 -4.23
N TYR A 247 0.49 25.27 -3.36
CA TYR A 247 1.12 26.56 -3.55
C TYR A 247 2.55 26.52 -2.99
N PRO A 248 3.59 26.71 -3.81
CA PRO A 248 4.98 26.55 -3.38
C PRO A 248 5.36 27.36 -2.15
N ALA A 249 4.85 28.58 -2.01
CA ALA A 249 5.10 29.43 -0.85
C ALA A 249 4.80 28.72 0.49
N TYR A 250 3.81 27.81 0.52
CA TYR A 250 3.37 27.15 1.76
C TYR A 250 4.03 25.78 1.96
N TYR A 251 5.10 25.44 1.23
CA TYR A 251 5.70 24.11 1.29
C TYR A 251 6.10 23.67 2.71
N GLN A 252 6.50 24.61 3.56
CA GLN A 252 6.81 24.33 4.97
C GLN A 252 5.58 23.89 5.77
N PHE A 253 4.41 24.48 5.50
CA PHE A 253 3.14 24.06 6.10
C PHE A 253 2.80 22.62 5.66
N TYR A 254 2.91 22.33 4.37
CA TYR A 254 2.60 21.01 3.82
C TYR A 254 3.52 19.89 4.35
N ASN A 255 4.72 20.19 4.82
CA ASN A 255 5.59 19.21 5.48
C ASN A 255 5.02 18.68 6.82
N THR A 256 4.06 19.39 7.42
CA THR A 256 3.42 19.01 8.70
C THR A 256 1.94 18.71 8.56
N TYR A 257 1.39 18.80 7.33
CA TYR A 257 -0.03 18.67 7.05
C TYR A 257 -0.28 17.48 6.12
N PRO A 258 -1.27 16.61 6.42
CA PRO A 258 -1.56 15.46 5.57
C PRO A 258 -2.11 15.91 4.20
N ILE A 259 -1.51 15.40 3.13
CA ILE A 259 -1.94 15.63 1.74
C ILE A 259 -3.09 14.69 1.37
N ALA A 260 -3.09 13.48 1.92
CA ALA A 260 -4.18 12.53 1.77
C ALA A 260 -4.44 11.78 3.09
N LEU A 261 -5.61 11.17 3.20
CA LEU A 261 -5.97 10.21 4.24
C LEU A 261 -6.29 8.88 3.57
N ILE A 262 -5.64 7.80 4.02
CA ILE A 262 -5.89 6.46 3.52
C ILE A 262 -6.54 5.60 4.60
N THR A 263 -7.71 5.04 4.30
CA THR A 263 -8.45 4.17 5.23
C THR A 263 -8.10 2.73 4.94
N VAL A 264 -7.35 2.09 5.86
CA VAL A 264 -6.91 0.71 5.71
C VAL A 264 -7.68 -0.19 6.66
N LYS A 265 -8.33 -1.23 6.10
CA LYS A 265 -9.03 -2.27 6.85
C LYS A 265 -8.24 -3.56 6.89
N ASN A 266 -8.02 -4.09 8.08
CA ASN A 266 -7.40 -5.39 8.27
C ASN A 266 -8.41 -6.53 8.07
N ILE A 267 -8.19 -7.36 7.05
CA ILE A 267 -9.04 -8.52 6.71
C ILE A 267 -8.31 -9.87 6.87
N SER A 268 -7.08 -9.83 7.39
CA SER A 268 -6.19 -10.99 7.56
C SER A 268 -6.68 -11.96 8.63
N GLY A 269 -7.50 -11.51 9.58
CA GLY A 269 -8.05 -12.34 10.64
C GLY A 269 -7.20 -12.36 11.93
N TYR A 270 -6.11 -11.59 11.96
CA TYR A 270 -5.17 -11.41 13.07
C TYR A 270 -4.59 -9.97 13.01
N PRO A 271 -3.90 -9.46 14.06
CA PRO A 271 -3.30 -8.13 14.02
C PRO A 271 -2.26 -7.98 12.90
N MET A 272 -2.14 -6.78 12.34
CA MET A 272 -1.24 -6.46 11.23
C MET A 272 -0.60 -5.09 11.45
N GLU A 273 0.68 -4.97 11.07
CA GLU A 273 1.39 -3.69 11.00
C GLU A 273 1.23 -3.09 9.60
N VAL A 274 0.94 -1.79 9.51
CA VAL A 274 0.82 -1.07 8.24
C VAL A 274 1.77 0.11 8.21
N ASN A 275 2.53 0.25 7.14
CA ASN A 275 3.33 1.43 6.83
C ASN A 275 2.84 2.03 5.51
N VAL A 276 2.70 3.34 5.47
CA VAL A 276 2.35 4.08 4.26
C VAL A 276 3.55 4.91 3.84
N ARG A 277 4.04 4.63 2.63
CA ARG A 277 5.07 5.43 1.98
C ARG A 277 4.43 6.34 0.95
N SER A 278 4.91 7.56 0.86
CA SER A 278 4.41 8.54 -0.09
C SER A 278 5.52 9.38 -0.69
N ARG A 279 5.37 9.71 -1.96
CA ARG A 279 6.31 10.56 -2.69
C ARG A 279 5.55 11.39 -3.71
N LEU A 280 5.89 12.67 -3.81
CA LEU A 280 5.44 13.49 -4.92
C LEU A 280 6.51 13.51 -6.02
N SER A 281 6.13 13.06 -7.21
CA SER A 281 7.02 13.00 -8.36
C SER A 281 7.69 14.35 -8.64
N ASN A 282 9.01 14.36 -8.83
CA ASN A 282 9.87 15.53 -9.07
C ASN A 282 10.00 16.57 -7.95
N TYR A 283 9.17 16.52 -6.91
CA TYR A 283 9.14 17.53 -5.84
C TYR A 283 9.46 16.96 -4.44
N SER A 284 9.87 15.69 -4.38
CA SER A 284 10.31 15.03 -3.14
C SER A 284 11.72 14.45 -3.28
N LEU A 285 12.63 14.84 -2.37
CA LEU A 285 13.99 14.28 -2.27
C LEU A 285 13.97 12.81 -1.89
N ARG A 286 13.09 12.43 -0.96
CA ARG A 286 12.88 11.07 -0.48
C ARG A 286 11.40 10.81 -0.20
N GLY A 287 11.01 9.54 -0.14
CA GLY A 287 9.67 9.18 0.33
C GLY A 287 9.50 9.53 1.81
N HIS A 288 8.30 9.97 2.16
CA HIS A 288 7.84 10.02 3.55
C HIS A 288 7.35 8.64 3.97
N GLU A 289 7.60 8.22 5.22
CA GLU A 289 7.04 7.00 5.79
C GLU A 289 6.21 7.34 7.03
N SER A 290 5.01 6.79 7.15
CA SER A 290 4.18 6.94 8.37
C SER A 290 4.78 6.21 9.58
N GLY A 291 5.69 5.26 9.34
CA GLY A 291 6.09 4.24 10.31
C GLY A 291 5.06 3.12 10.40
N PHE A 292 5.42 2.03 11.10
CA PHE A 292 4.54 0.87 11.29
C PHE A 292 3.47 1.16 12.34
N ILE A 293 2.21 1.11 11.91
CA ILE A 293 1.03 1.31 12.72
C ILE A 293 0.31 -0.03 12.88
N ASN A 294 0.08 -0.46 14.12
CA ASN A 294 -0.71 -1.65 14.39
C ASN A 294 -2.21 -1.38 14.11
N ILE A 295 -2.83 -2.34 13.41
CA ILE A 295 -4.27 -2.41 13.12
C ILE A 295 -4.78 -3.80 13.56
N ASP A 296 -5.75 -3.80 14.48
CA ASP A 296 -6.32 -5.03 15.01
C ASP A 296 -7.17 -5.78 13.97
N LYS A 297 -7.48 -7.04 14.27
CA LYS A 297 -8.31 -7.88 13.39
C LYS A 297 -9.66 -7.22 13.11
N GLY A 298 -9.94 -6.97 11.82
CA GLY A 298 -11.23 -6.42 11.38
C GLY A 298 -11.37 -4.91 11.57
N GLU A 299 -10.39 -4.26 12.22
CA GLU A 299 -10.35 -2.82 12.43
C GLU A 299 -10.06 -2.09 11.10
N SER A 300 -10.63 -0.90 10.97
CA SER A 300 -10.29 0.08 9.94
C SER A 300 -9.62 1.28 10.60
N LYS A 301 -8.55 1.78 10.00
CA LYS A 301 -7.81 2.93 10.53
C LYS A 301 -7.44 3.91 9.43
N ASP A 302 -7.60 5.20 9.72
CA ASP A 302 -7.17 6.29 8.86
C ASP A 302 -5.70 6.60 9.12
N ILE A 303 -4.90 6.54 8.08
CA ILE A 303 -3.46 6.83 8.13
C ILE A 303 -3.20 8.12 7.35
N PRO A 304 -2.60 9.15 7.98
CA PRO A 304 -2.23 10.38 7.29
C PRO A 304 -1.07 10.14 6.32
N VAL A 305 -1.26 10.60 5.09
CA VAL A 305 -0.26 10.58 4.02
C VAL A 305 0.39 11.96 3.96
N MET A 306 1.63 12.06 4.43
CA MET A 306 2.42 13.29 4.37
C MET A 306 3.41 13.22 3.22
N VAL A 307 3.95 14.37 2.81
CA VAL A 307 4.98 14.47 1.77
C VAL A 307 6.13 15.30 2.31
N ILE A 308 7.35 14.90 2.01
CA ILE A 308 8.54 15.73 2.26
C ILE A 308 8.84 16.46 0.95
N PHE A 309 8.62 17.77 0.96
CA PHE A 309 8.90 18.61 -0.19
C PHE A 309 10.37 19.00 -0.25
N SER A 310 10.88 19.06 -1.46
CA SER A 310 12.20 19.56 -1.78
C SER A 310 12.14 21.06 -2.11
N HIS A 311 13.27 21.77 -2.10
CA HIS A 311 13.26 23.21 -2.36
C HIS A 311 12.91 23.54 -3.82
N GLU A 312 13.10 22.58 -4.72
CA GLU A 312 12.77 22.62 -6.15
C GLU A 312 11.28 22.94 -6.41
N ILE A 313 10.39 22.74 -5.43
CA ILE A 313 9.00 23.18 -5.55
C ILE A 313 8.88 24.71 -5.78
N MET A 314 9.83 25.48 -5.25
CA MET A 314 9.91 26.92 -5.43
C MET A 314 10.35 27.33 -6.84
N GLU A 315 10.88 26.41 -7.64
CA GLU A 315 11.35 26.70 -8.99
C GLU A 315 10.26 26.53 -10.06
N SER A 316 9.05 26.09 -9.68
CA SER A 316 7.95 25.87 -10.63
C SER A 316 7.49 27.18 -11.28
N PRO A 317 7.73 27.38 -12.59
CA PRO A 317 7.44 28.66 -13.25
C PRO A 317 5.97 28.80 -13.65
N ALA A 318 5.22 27.69 -13.69
CA ALA A 318 3.83 27.64 -14.12
C ALA A 318 3.10 26.49 -13.42
N ASN A 319 1.77 26.51 -13.48
CA ASN A 319 0.96 25.44 -12.92
C ASN A 319 1.26 24.13 -13.67
N ALA A 320 1.60 23.09 -12.92
CA ALA A 320 2.02 21.80 -13.45
C ALA A 320 1.38 20.65 -12.66
N PRO A 321 0.90 19.60 -13.32
CA PRO A 321 0.44 18.40 -12.63
C PRO A 321 1.63 17.64 -12.04
N ALA A 322 1.48 17.16 -10.81
CA ALA A 322 2.38 16.23 -10.15
C ALA A 322 1.61 14.96 -9.74
N VAL A 323 2.31 13.84 -9.69
CA VAL A 323 1.74 12.56 -9.26
C VAL A 323 2.19 12.26 -7.84
N LEU A 324 1.21 12.15 -6.93
CA LEU A 324 1.40 11.63 -5.58
C LEU A 324 1.32 10.10 -5.65
N ASP A 325 2.47 9.45 -5.50
CA ASP A 325 2.57 8.01 -5.38
C ASP A 325 2.42 7.62 -3.91
N ILE A 326 1.51 6.68 -3.63
CA ILE A 326 1.22 6.16 -2.29
C ILE A 326 1.39 4.64 -2.32
N GLU A 327 2.25 4.12 -1.47
CA GLU A 327 2.47 2.69 -1.29
C GLU A 327 2.08 2.28 0.13
N VAL A 328 1.13 1.36 0.24
CA VAL A 328 0.70 0.77 1.51
C VAL A 328 1.34 -0.59 1.66
N GLU A 329 2.19 -0.75 2.67
CA GLU A 329 2.84 -1.99 3.06
C GLU A 329 2.13 -2.56 4.30
N GLY A 330 1.50 -3.73 4.17
CA GLY A 330 0.92 -4.48 5.28
C GLY A 330 1.78 -5.69 5.65
N ARG A 331 2.08 -5.86 6.95
CA ARG A 331 2.90 -6.94 7.51
C ARG A 331 2.14 -7.75 8.55
N ALA A 332 1.99 -9.04 8.26
CA ALA A 332 1.25 -9.97 9.11
C ALA A 332 1.83 -11.40 8.93
N GLY A 333 3.11 -11.58 9.29
CA GLY A 333 3.92 -12.77 8.95
C GLY A 333 4.39 -12.83 7.49
N GLN A 334 3.62 -12.21 6.59
CA GLN A 334 3.99 -11.89 5.20
C GLN A 334 3.97 -10.38 4.99
N THR A 335 4.61 -9.92 3.93
CA THR A 335 4.46 -8.55 3.42
C THR A 335 3.55 -8.55 2.18
N ALA A 336 2.57 -7.65 2.14
CA ALA A 336 1.84 -7.31 0.92
C ALA A 336 1.87 -5.81 0.71
N THR A 337 1.91 -5.42 -0.55
CA THR A 337 2.00 -4.02 -0.96
C THR A 337 0.86 -3.69 -1.91
N LYS A 338 0.25 -2.53 -1.73
CA LYS A 338 -0.70 -1.94 -2.68
C LYS A 338 -0.25 -0.51 -3.01
N SER A 339 -0.25 -0.18 -4.30
CA SER A 339 0.17 1.14 -4.78
C SER A 339 -1.03 1.89 -5.35
N PHE A 340 -1.09 3.19 -5.07
CA PHE A 340 -2.10 4.13 -5.54
C PHE A 340 -1.38 5.37 -6.07
N SER A 341 -2.02 6.05 -7.00
CA SER A 341 -1.54 7.34 -7.48
C SER A 341 -2.69 8.32 -7.54
N ALA A 342 -2.38 9.58 -7.23
CA ALA A 342 -3.30 10.69 -7.34
C ALA A 342 -2.62 11.86 -8.04
N GLN A 343 -3.38 12.61 -8.82
CA GLN A 343 -2.88 13.83 -9.45
C GLN A 343 -3.12 15.02 -8.52
N ILE A 344 -2.09 15.84 -8.36
CA ILE A 344 -2.09 17.08 -7.57
C ILE A 344 -1.60 18.20 -8.48
N THR A 345 -2.16 19.40 -8.35
CA THR A 345 -1.69 20.59 -9.05
C THR A 345 -0.60 21.27 -8.22
N ILE A 346 0.60 21.43 -8.79
CA ILE A 346 1.62 22.32 -8.26
C ILE A 346 1.45 23.66 -8.96
N HIS A 347 1.14 24.71 -8.21
CA HIS A 347 1.00 26.04 -8.80
C HIS A 347 2.37 26.70 -9.04
N SER A 348 2.37 27.81 -9.77
CA SER A 348 3.56 28.64 -9.94
C SER A 348 4.07 29.18 -8.59
N ARG A 349 5.36 29.50 -8.50
CA ARG A 349 6.01 30.04 -7.30
C ARG A 349 5.29 31.24 -6.66
N ASN A 350 4.67 32.09 -7.49
CA ASN A 350 3.97 33.29 -7.07
C ASN A 350 2.46 33.11 -6.88
N ALA A 351 1.92 31.92 -7.16
CA ALA A 351 0.49 31.71 -7.01
C ALA A 351 0.08 31.79 -5.53
N TRP A 352 -1.05 32.43 -5.27
CA TRP A 352 -1.68 32.56 -3.97
C TRP A 352 -3.16 32.21 -4.07
N ASN A 353 -3.68 31.52 -3.06
CA ASN A 353 -5.06 31.01 -3.06
C ASN A 353 -6.09 32.04 -2.58
N GLY A 354 -5.68 33.28 -2.31
CA GLY A 354 -6.52 34.33 -1.72
C GLY A 354 -6.73 34.22 -0.21
N ASP A 355 -6.12 33.24 0.45
CA ASP A 355 -6.19 33.12 1.91
C ASP A 355 -5.16 34.05 2.54
N THR A 356 -5.62 35.16 3.13
CA THR A 356 -4.77 36.17 3.76
C THR A 356 -3.93 35.61 4.90
N ASP A 357 -4.39 34.54 5.58
CA ASP A 357 -3.61 33.84 6.62
C ASP A 357 -2.35 33.16 6.04
N LYS A 358 -2.32 32.92 4.72
CA LYS A 358 -1.19 32.33 4.00
C LYS A 358 -0.27 33.36 3.35
N LEU A 359 -0.66 34.64 3.30
CA LEU A 359 0.16 35.69 2.69
C LEU A 359 1.51 35.86 3.40
N ILE A 360 1.57 35.53 4.70
CA ILE A 360 2.80 35.57 5.51
C ILE A 360 3.94 34.74 4.91
N TYR A 361 3.64 33.70 4.12
CA TYR A 361 4.65 32.86 3.49
C TYR A 361 5.41 33.54 2.34
N PHE A 362 4.92 34.68 1.84
CA PHE A 362 5.62 35.51 0.87
C PHE A 362 6.57 36.52 1.51
N VAL A 363 6.48 36.71 2.84
CA VAL A 363 7.37 37.62 3.57
C VAL A 363 8.75 36.98 3.71
N THR A 364 9.76 37.59 3.09
CA THR A 364 11.12 37.04 3.01
C THR A 364 12.14 38.01 3.63
N PRO A 365 12.16 38.14 4.98
CA PRO A 365 13.04 39.10 5.65
C PRO A 365 14.52 38.68 5.62
N ALA A 366 14.79 37.41 5.33
CA ALA A 366 16.14 36.85 5.21
C ALA A 366 16.69 36.88 3.77
N ASP A 367 15.92 37.39 2.79
CA ASP A 367 16.41 37.56 1.43
C ASP A 367 17.56 38.56 1.38
N GLU A 368 18.61 38.25 0.60
CA GLU A 368 19.84 39.05 0.56
C GLU A 368 19.58 40.47 0.04
N THR A 369 18.73 40.63 -0.99
CA THR A 369 18.40 41.95 -1.54
C THR A 369 17.63 42.79 -0.52
N ILE A 370 16.72 42.16 0.23
CA ILE A 370 15.94 42.83 1.28
C ILE A 370 16.83 43.25 2.45
N LEU A 371 17.76 42.38 2.88
CA LEU A 371 18.73 42.69 3.94
C LEU A 371 19.68 43.81 3.53
N GLU A 372 20.17 43.81 2.29
CA GLU A 372 21.04 44.86 1.77
C GLU A 372 20.31 46.21 1.70
N ALA A 373 19.10 46.23 1.13
CA ALA A 373 18.26 47.42 1.06
C ALA A 373 17.98 47.98 2.46
N SER A 374 17.49 47.16 3.39
CA SER A 374 17.13 47.62 4.74
C SER A 374 18.33 48.14 5.53
N ARG A 375 19.47 47.46 5.47
CA ARG A 375 20.70 47.89 6.15
C ARG A 375 21.29 49.16 5.54
N SER A 376 21.16 49.35 4.22
CA SER A 376 21.64 50.57 3.56
C SER A 376 20.90 51.82 4.06
N VAL A 377 19.60 51.72 4.28
CA VAL A 377 18.76 52.79 4.82
C VAL A 377 19.15 53.09 6.26
N VAL A 378 19.25 52.07 7.12
CA VAL A 378 19.58 52.24 8.54
C VAL A 378 20.98 52.82 8.74
N LYS A 379 21.96 52.45 7.90
CA LYS A 379 23.34 52.97 7.99
C LYS A 379 23.42 54.49 7.88
N ASN A 380 22.50 55.10 7.14
CA ASN A 380 22.46 56.54 6.91
C ASN A 380 21.55 57.29 7.90
N LEU A 381 20.89 56.56 8.82
CA LEU A 381 19.95 57.12 9.78
C LEU A 381 20.69 57.50 11.08
N ASP A 382 20.55 58.75 11.51
CA ASP A 382 21.09 59.21 12.80
C ASP A 382 20.19 58.75 13.95
N LEU A 383 20.53 57.59 14.52
CA LEU A 383 19.88 57.00 15.68
C LEU A 383 20.79 57.18 16.89
N GLY A 384 20.38 58.09 17.79
CA GLY A 384 21.07 58.25 19.08
C GLY A 384 21.01 56.97 19.91
N ALA A 385 22.05 56.72 20.72
CA ALA A 385 22.06 55.56 21.61
C ALA A 385 20.86 55.58 22.57
N GLY A 386 20.03 54.52 22.53
CA GLY A 386 18.84 54.41 23.38
C GLY A 386 17.64 55.24 22.91
N ASP A 387 17.60 55.63 21.64
CA ASP A 387 16.44 56.31 21.05
C ASP A 387 15.18 55.44 21.15
N GLN A 388 14.20 55.89 21.92
CA GLN A 388 12.95 55.16 22.13
C GLN A 388 12.10 55.09 20.85
N LEU A 389 12.35 55.97 19.87
CA LEU A 389 11.66 56.01 18.59
C LEU A 389 12.40 55.28 17.47
N GLU A 390 13.42 54.48 17.80
CA GLU A 390 14.27 53.78 16.82
C GLU A 390 13.45 52.99 15.78
N SER A 391 12.54 52.12 16.22
CA SER A 391 11.70 51.33 15.31
C SER A 391 10.80 52.19 14.42
N PHE A 392 10.22 53.26 14.99
CA PHE A 392 9.36 54.19 14.24
C PHE A 392 10.16 54.93 13.15
N LYS A 393 11.33 55.48 13.51
CA LYS A 393 12.21 56.20 12.57
C LYS A 393 12.74 55.29 11.47
N LYS A 394 13.11 54.05 11.81
CA LYS A 394 13.50 53.03 10.81
C LYS A 394 12.36 52.71 9.86
N ALA A 395 11.16 52.50 10.39
CA ALA A 395 9.98 52.21 9.57
C ALA A 395 9.64 53.36 8.61
N GLN A 396 9.67 54.60 9.11
CA GLN A 396 9.51 55.80 8.29
C GLN A 396 10.58 55.89 7.20
N ALA A 397 11.86 55.74 7.55
CA ALA A 397 12.97 55.84 6.61
C ALA A 397 12.91 54.75 5.52
N LEU A 398 12.49 53.53 5.86
CA LEU A 398 12.28 52.45 4.88
C LEU A 398 11.15 52.78 3.91
N PHE A 399 10.05 53.36 4.38
CA PHE A 399 8.94 53.75 3.51
C PHE A 399 9.33 54.90 2.58
N GLU A 400 10.05 55.89 3.10
CA GLU A 400 10.60 57.00 2.31
C GLU A 400 11.64 56.51 1.29
N TYR A 401 12.43 55.48 1.63
CA TYR A 401 13.32 54.82 0.69
C TYR A 401 12.55 54.20 -0.49
N LEU A 402 11.46 53.47 -0.23
CA LEU A 402 10.62 52.91 -1.30
C LEU A 402 10.02 54.02 -2.20
N GLN A 403 9.62 55.14 -1.61
CA GLN A 403 9.16 56.31 -2.37
C GLN A 403 10.29 56.88 -3.26
N GLN A 404 11.51 56.98 -2.75
CA GLN A 404 12.68 57.50 -3.47
C GLN A 404 13.14 56.57 -4.60
N GLU A 405 13.07 55.26 -4.40
CA GLU A 405 13.28 54.24 -5.44
C GLU A 405 12.18 54.26 -6.52
N GLY A 406 11.11 55.05 -6.30
CA GLY A 406 10.05 55.24 -7.26
C GLY A 406 9.11 54.04 -7.37
N ILE A 407 8.97 53.26 -6.29
CA ILE A 407 8.00 52.16 -6.21
C ILE A 407 6.58 52.70 -6.39
N LYS A 408 5.76 52.01 -7.19
CA LYS A 408 4.39 52.44 -7.51
C LYS A 408 3.36 51.36 -7.21
N TYR A 409 2.21 51.81 -6.74
CA TYR A 409 1.02 50.98 -6.75
C TYR A 409 0.50 50.79 -8.17
N GLN A 410 0.24 49.54 -8.53
CA GLN A 410 -0.41 49.14 -9.76
C GLN A 410 -1.52 48.16 -9.39
N ALA A 411 -2.78 48.59 -9.54
CA ALA A 411 -3.93 47.75 -9.27
C ALA A 411 -3.97 46.53 -10.21
N ASP A 412 -4.24 45.34 -9.67
CA ASP A 412 -4.44 44.14 -10.47
C ASP A 412 -5.73 44.26 -11.33
N PRO A 413 -5.72 43.90 -12.63
CA PRO A 413 -6.95 43.82 -13.41
C PRO A 413 -7.99 42.79 -12.94
N ASN A 414 -7.65 41.78 -12.10
CA ASN A 414 -8.55 40.69 -11.70
C ASN A 414 -9.23 40.85 -10.32
N ILE A 415 -9.32 42.09 -9.83
CA ILE A 415 -9.81 42.47 -8.49
C ILE A 415 -11.12 41.82 -7.97
N PRO A 416 -12.14 41.37 -8.73
CA PRO A 416 -13.35 40.91 -8.03
C PRO A 416 -13.21 39.55 -7.33
N PHE A 417 -12.14 38.77 -7.54
CA PHE A 417 -11.97 37.46 -6.87
C PHE A 417 -10.49 37.13 -6.65
N TYR A 418 -9.99 37.16 -5.41
CA TYR A 418 -8.65 36.66 -5.00
C TYR A 418 -8.41 35.15 -5.25
N GLN A 419 -9.23 34.51 -6.09
CA GLN A 419 -9.06 33.09 -6.44
C GLN A 419 -7.98 32.97 -7.52
N ASP A 420 -6.88 32.30 -7.19
CA ASP A 420 -5.69 32.12 -8.02
C ASP A 420 -4.99 33.44 -8.42
N ASP A 421 -4.82 34.31 -7.42
CA ASP A 421 -4.06 35.54 -7.54
C ASP A 421 -2.54 35.29 -7.52
N ARG A 422 -1.74 36.31 -7.83
CA ARG A 422 -0.29 36.20 -7.93
C ARG A 422 0.40 37.25 -7.05
N VAL A 423 1.01 36.78 -5.96
CA VAL A 423 1.82 37.61 -5.06
C VAL A 423 3.29 37.57 -5.48
N GLN A 424 3.88 38.74 -5.68
CA GLN A 424 5.31 38.94 -5.85
C GLN A 424 6.05 38.80 -4.51
N TYR A 425 7.19 38.13 -4.52
CA TYR A 425 8.10 38.19 -3.37
C TYR A 425 8.70 39.60 -3.28
N ALA A 426 9.06 40.03 -2.07
CA ALA A 426 9.58 41.38 -1.82
C ALA A 426 10.73 41.78 -2.78
N GLN A 427 11.66 40.85 -3.06
CA GLN A 427 12.76 41.11 -4.01
C GLN A 427 12.25 41.42 -5.43
N GLU A 428 11.17 40.77 -5.87
CA GLU A 428 10.59 40.97 -7.20
C GLU A 428 9.92 42.34 -7.30
N THR A 429 9.11 42.72 -6.30
CA THR A 429 8.47 44.03 -6.23
C THR A 429 9.50 45.16 -6.21
N LEU A 430 10.56 45.01 -5.41
CA LEU A 430 11.66 45.97 -5.35
C LEU A 430 12.39 46.08 -6.70
N LYS A 431 12.59 44.94 -7.40
CA LYS A 431 13.26 44.89 -8.70
C LYS A 431 12.41 45.48 -9.83
N TRP A 432 11.10 45.23 -9.85
CA TRP A 432 10.21 45.69 -10.91
C TRP A 432 9.75 47.13 -10.70
N GLY A 433 9.76 47.63 -9.47
CA GLY A 433 9.40 49.00 -9.15
C GLY A 433 7.89 49.22 -9.03
N SER A 434 7.08 48.17 -9.02
CA SER A 434 5.64 48.26 -8.84
C SER A 434 5.02 46.96 -8.36
N GLY A 435 3.88 47.08 -7.69
CA GLY A 435 3.05 45.96 -7.24
C GLY A 435 1.66 46.44 -6.83
N ASP A 436 0.76 45.51 -6.60
CA ASP A 436 -0.58 45.75 -6.06
C ASP A 436 -0.56 45.84 -4.51
N CYS A 437 -1.71 45.65 -3.86
CA CYS A 437 -1.85 45.84 -2.42
C CYS A 437 -1.08 44.80 -1.60
N ASP A 438 -1.11 43.55 -2.02
CA ASP A 438 -0.45 42.42 -1.39
C ASP A 438 1.04 42.43 -1.66
N ASP A 439 1.47 42.72 -2.90
CA ASP A 439 2.88 42.90 -3.25
C ASP A 439 3.57 43.97 -2.37
N LEU A 440 2.97 45.16 -2.29
CA LEU A 440 3.54 46.28 -1.52
C LEU A 440 3.52 46.01 -0.02
N THR A 441 2.49 45.31 0.47
CA THR A 441 2.38 44.90 1.87
C THR A 441 3.44 43.86 2.21
N VAL A 442 3.68 42.87 1.35
CA VAL A 442 4.75 41.86 1.50
C VAL A 442 6.12 42.51 1.45
N LEU A 443 6.37 43.45 0.53
CA LEU A 443 7.64 44.18 0.41
C LEU A 443 7.95 44.97 1.69
N TYR A 444 7.03 45.83 2.12
CA TYR A 444 7.27 46.67 3.29
C TYR A 444 7.40 45.84 4.57
N SER A 445 6.58 44.78 4.71
CA SER A 445 6.69 43.82 5.79
C SER A 445 8.06 43.14 5.84
N SER A 446 8.56 42.67 4.69
CA SER A 446 9.86 41.98 4.61
C SER A 446 11.01 42.90 5.02
N LEU A 447 10.97 44.17 4.62
CA LEU A 447 11.97 45.17 5.01
C LEU A 447 11.97 45.43 6.52
N LEU A 448 10.79 45.62 7.12
CA LEU A 448 10.64 45.85 8.57
C LEU A 448 11.09 44.62 9.38
N GLU A 449 10.62 43.44 9.01
CA GLU A 449 10.95 42.17 9.68
C GLU A 449 12.44 41.84 9.57
N SER A 450 13.12 42.24 8.47
CA SER A 450 14.58 42.09 8.32
C SER A 450 15.38 42.90 9.35
N LEU A 451 14.78 43.94 9.94
CA LEU A 451 15.34 44.76 11.02
C LEU A 451 14.84 44.35 12.41
N GLY A 452 14.04 43.28 12.51
CA GLY A 452 13.41 42.82 13.74
C GLY A 452 12.23 43.68 14.19
N ILE A 453 11.66 44.50 13.29
CA ILE A 453 10.43 45.25 13.54
C ILE A 453 9.26 44.35 13.15
N ARG A 454 8.51 43.89 14.15
CA ARG A 454 7.38 42.99 13.94
C ARG A 454 6.26 43.65 13.18
N THR A 455 5.63 42.90 12.29
CA THR A 455 4.51 43.37 11.48
C THR A 455 3.29 42.46 11.60
N ALA A 456 2.16 43.00 11.19
CA ALA A 456 0.91 42.28 11.05
C ALA A 456 0.15 42.83 9.85
N PHE A 457 -0.55 41.96 9.15
CA PHE A 457 -1.46 42.36 8.08
C PHE A 457 -2.83 42.68 8.66
N VAL A 458 -3.48 43.67 8.06
CA VAL A 458 -4.86 44.01 8.32
C VAL A 458 -5.67 43.71 7.07
N ASP A 459 -6.47 42.66 7.14
CA ASP A 459 -7.36 42.22 6.08
C ASP A 459 -8.79 42.68 6.39
N ILE A 460 -9.35 43.52 5.52
CA ILE A 460 -10.76 43.91 5.56
C ILE A 460 -11.50 43.16 4.47
N GLN A 461 -12.34 42.21 4.90
CA GLN A 461 -13.20 41.40 4.06
C GLN A 461 -14.50 42.14 3.79
N VAL A 462 -14.92 42.15 2.52
CA VAL A 462 -16.03 42.97 2.02
C VAL A 462 -17.36 42.61 2.68
N LEU A 463 -18.05 43.62 3.23
CA LEU A 463 -19.50 43.64 3.36
C LEU A 463 -20.09 44.45 2.19
N ALA A 464 -20.99 43.83 1.42
CA ALA A 464 -21.97 44.52 0.57
C ALA A 464 -21.44 45.60 -0.41
N GLY A 465 -20.38 45.30 -1.19
CA GLY A 465 -20.04 46.05 -2.40
C GLY A 465 -18.87 47.03 -2.31
N GLU A 466 -18.13 47.04 -1.20
CA GLU A 466 -16.83 47.72 -1.11
C GLU A 466 -15.69 46.79 -1.56
N MET A 467 -14.52 47.34 -1.94
CA MET A 467 -13.38 46.53 -2.34
C MET A 467 -12.64 46.03 -1.08
N ALA A 468 -12.18 44.78 -1.12
CA ALA A 468 -11.31 44.26 -0.09
C ALA A 468 -10.06 45.13 0.03
N HIS A 469 -9.57 45.29 1.26
CA HIS A 469 -8.52 46.24 1.57
C HIS A 469 -7.50 45.60 2.50
N LEU A 470 -6.24 45.59 2.05
CA LEU A 470 -5.12 44.98 2.75
C LEU A 470 -4.06 46.05 3.01
N TYR A 471 -3.66 46.20 4.27
CA TYR A 471 -2.58 47.10 4.67
C TYR A 471 -1.81 46.53 5.87
N LEU A 472 -0.81 47.28 6.35
CA LEU A 472 0.17 46.79 7.32
C LEU A 472 0.08 47.53 8.66
N LEU A 473 0.31 46.81 9.75
CA LEU A 473 0.63 47.35 11.08
C LEU A 473 2.09 47.00 11.41
N PHE A 474 2.85 47.94 11.98
CA PHE A 474 4.18 47.64 12.54
C PHE A 474 4.27 47.98 14.02
N ASP A 475 5.02 47.18 14.78
CA ASP A 475 5.23 47.36 16.21
C ASP A 475 6.38 48.34 16.47
N THR A 476 6.09 49.45 17.16
CA THR A 476 7.14 50.41 17.54
C THR A 476 7.98 49.92 18.71
N GLY A 477 7.50 48.93 19.47
CA GLY A 477 8.10 48.46 20.71
C GLY A 477 7.87 49.38 21.91
N LEU A 478 7.20 50.53 21.73
CA LEU A 478 6.86 51.45 22.81
C LEU A 478 5.78 50.87 23.72
N GLU A 479 5.91 51.15 25.01
CA GLU A 479 4.85 50.91 25.98
C GLU A 479 3.70 51.92 25.78
N PRO A 480 2.44 51.57 26.13
CA PRO A 480 1.28 52.41 25.83
C PRO A 480 1.32 53.82 26.43
N ASP A 481 1.98 53.99 27.58
CA ASP A 481 2.18 55.28 28.26
C ASP A 481 3.15 56.21 27.51
N LYS A 482 3.91 55.67 26.55
CA LYS A 482 4.87 56.41 25.73
C LYS A 482 4.35 56.72 24.32
N ALA A 483 3.10 56.36 24.01
CA ALA A 483 2.52 56.55 22.68
C ALA A 483 2.51 58.02 22.23
N GLU A 484 2.41 58.96 23.18
CA GLU A 484 2.46 60.41 22.91
C GLU A 484 3.81 60.87 22.30
N LEU A 485 4.88 60.07 22.42
CA LEU A 485 6.15 60.33 21.74
C LEU A 485 6.03 60.20 20.22
N ILE A 486 5.06 59.43 19.73
CA ILE A 486 4.77 59.27 18.30
C ILE A 486 3.71 60.29 17.86
N SER A 487 2.59 60.37 18.57
CA SER A 487 1.53 61.32 18.24
C SER A 487 0.67 61.66 19.45
N SER A 488 0.28 62.93 19.56
CA SER A 488 -0.71 63.39 20.53
C SER A 488 -2.15 63.01 20.19
N ASN A 489 -2.38 62.51 18.96
CA ASN A 489 -3.69 62.00 18.54
C ASN A 489 -3.74 60.48 18.77
N ASP A 490 -4.52 60.04 19.76
CA ASP A 490 -4.69 58.63 20.13
C ASP A 490 -5.35 57.77 19.04
N LYS A 491 -5.90 58.38 17.99
CA LYS A 491 -6.47 57.68 16.82
C LYS A 491 -5.44 57.37 15.75
N ARG A 492 -4.21 57.87 15.89
CA ARG A 492 -3.12 57.62 14.92
C ARG A 492 -2.36 56.32 15.20
N TYR A 493 -2.58 55.65 16.32
CA TYR A 493 -1.89 54.42 16.65
C TYR A 493 -2.83 53.42 17.31
N VAL A 494 -2.40 52.17 17.36
CA VAL A 494 -3.16 51.05 17.91
C VAL A 494 -2.39 50.44 19.07
N ILE A 495 -3.04 50.28 20.23
CA ILE A 495 -2.45 49.56 21.36
C ILE A 495 -2.94 48.12 21.32
N ARG A 496 -2.04 47.19 21.03
CA ARG A 496 -2.37 45.75 20.96
C ARG A 496 -1.31 44.90 21.66
N ASN A 497 -1.69 43.67 22.00
CA ASN A 497 -0.74 42.71 22.55
C ASN A 497 0.31 42.38 21.49
N SER A 498 1.57 42.48 21.88
CA SER A 498 2.66 41.86 21.16
C SER A 498 2.76 40.40 21.59
N GLY A 499 3.30 39.51 20.74
CA GLY A 499 3.43 38.06 20.99
C GLY A 499 4.17 37.64 22.28
N ARG A 500 4.63 38.59 23.12
CA ARG A 500 5.21 38.38 24.46
C ARG A 500 4.26 38.67 25.62
N GLY A 501 2.96 38.84 25.38
CA GLY A 501 1.97 39.15 26.41
C GLY A 501 2.06 40.58 26.99
N LYS A 502 2.82 41.46 26.33
CA LYS A 502 2.90 42.89 26.66
C LYS A 502 2.16 43.70 25.59
N LYS A 503 1.41 44.73 26.00
CA LYS A 503 0.82 45.69 25.06
C LYS A 503 1.90 46.64 24.57
N THR A 504 1.93 46.88 23.26
CA THR A 504 2.82 47.87 22.63
C THR A 504 2.03 48.76 21.68
N VAL A 505 2.66 49.85 21.24
CA VAL A 505 2.10 50.80 20.28
C VAL A 505 2.42 50.37 18.86
N TRP A 506 1.39 50.18 18.04
CA TRP A 506 1.47 49.76 16.65
C TRP A 506 0.97 50.86 15.72
N ILE A 507 1.56 50.94 14.54
CA ILE A 507 1.30 51.99 13.56
C ILE A 507 0.71 51.38 12.30
N PRO A 508 -0.52 51.75 11.91
CA PRO A 508 -1.12 51.33 10.65
C PRO A 508 -0.55 52.16 9.49
N VAL A 509 -0.21 51.51 8.39
CA VAL A 509 0.39 52.14 7.21
C VAL A 509 -0.30 51.60 5.97
N GLU A 510 -0.90 52.50 5.20
CA GLU A 510 -1.46 52.20 3.88
C GLU A 510 -0.34 52.08 2.83
N THR A 511 0.07 50.87 2.51
CA THR A 511 1.23 50.58 1.65
C THR A 511 1.01 50.99 0.20
N THR A 512 -0.24 51.04 -0.28
CA THR A 512 -0.56 51.49 -1.66
C THR A 512 -0.27 52.98 -1.86
N LEU A 513 -0.18 53.77 -0.78
CA LEU A 513 0.17 55.19 -0.81
C LEU A 513 1.69 55.45 -0.77
N VAL A 514 2.51 54.47 -1.12
CA VAL A 514 3.98 54.58 -1.18
C VAL A 514 4.46 55.84 -1.93
N ALA A 515 3.82 56.18 -3.06
CA ALA A 515 4.18 57.37 -3.84
C ALA A 515 3.87 58.70 -3.13
N SER A 516 2.91 58.70 -2.19
CA SER A 516 2.46 59.87 -1.43
C SER A 516 3.30 60.14 -0.17
N GLY A 517 4.15 59.19 0.22
CA GLY A 517 5.05 59.30 1.37
C GLY A 517 4.45 58.81 2.69
N PHE A 518 5.32 58.57 3.67
CA PHE A 518 4.98 57.87 4.92
C PHE A 518 3.85 58.55 5.72
N GLU A 519 3.89 59.87 5.86
CA GLU A 519 2.88 60.59 6.65
C GLU A 519 1.46 60.46 6.06
N GLN A 520 1.33 60.46 4.73
CA GLN A 520 0.02 60.25 4.09
C GLN A 520 -0.45 58.80 4.23
N ALA A 521 0.46 57.84 4.04
CA ALA A 521 0.20 56.41 4.21
C ALA A 521 -0.23 56.08 5.65
N TRP A 522 0.44 56.64 6.64
CA TRP A 522 0.10 56.49 8.05
C TRP A 522 -1.25 57.12 8.38
N ASN A 523 -1.52 58.35 7.92
CA ASN A 523 -2.81 59.01 8.18
C ASN A 523 -3.99 58.21 7.60
N HIS A 524 -3.85 57.67 6.38
CA HIS A 524 -4.90 56.83 5.78
C HIS A 524 -5.03 55.50 6.50
N GLY A 525 -3.93 54.79 6.80
CA GLY A 525 -3.98 53.53 7.55
C GLY A 525 -4.66 53.70 8.92
N ALA A 526 -4.36 54.80 9.62
CA ALA A 526 -5.00 55.13 10.90
C ALA A 526 -6.50 55.41 10.75
N GLN A 527 -6.89 56.13 9.70
CA GLN A 527 -8.29 56.41 9.42
C GLN A 527 -9.06 55.14 9.04
N SER A 528 -8.51 54.28 8.18
CA SER A 528 -9.09 52.98 7.83
C SER A 528 -9.23 52.09 9.06
N TYR A 529 -8.21 52.03 9.92
CA TYR A 529 -8.29 51.26 11.17
C TYR A 529 -9.38 51.80 12.11
N LEU A 530 -9.45 53.12 12.31
CA LEU A 530 -10.50 53.74 13.13
C LEU A 530 -11.90 53.43 12.59
N GLN A 531 -12.09 53.59 11.28
CA GLN A 531 -13.37 53.36 10.63
C GLN A 531 -13.80 51.91 10.77
N GLU A 532 -12.96 50.96 10.35
CA GLU A 532 -13.36 49.56 10.29
C GLU A 532 -13.27 48.86 11.64
N ALA A 533 -12.17 49.01 12.37
CA ALA A 533 -11.97 48.26 13.62
C ALA A 533 -12.83 48.80 14.76
N VAL A 534 -12.96 50.13 14.87
CA VAL A 534 -13.52 50.80 16.06
C VAL A 534 -14.93 51.30 15.82
N LEU A 535 -15.19 52.03 14.73
CA LEU A 535 -16.52 52.60 14.47
C LEU A 535 -17.49 51.54 13.96
N ASN A 536 -17.02 50.68 13.05
CA ASN A 536 -17.82 49.62 12.44
C ASN A 536 -17.69 48.26 13.17
N ASN A 537 -16.89 48.17 14.24
CA ASN A 537 -16.67 46.94 15.04
C ASN A 537 -16.17 45.73 14.23
N GLY A 538 -15.36 45.94 13.19
CA GLY A 538 -14.94 44.92 12.24
C GLY A 538 -14.26 43.69 12.85
N LEU A 539 -13.44 43.91 13.88
CA LEU A 539 -12.75 42.82 14.58
C LEU A 539 -13.71 41.93 15.39
N ALA A 540 -14.78 42.51 15.95
CA ALA A 540 -15.75 41.78 16.75
C ALA A 540 -16.77 41.04 15.86
N GLU A 541 -17.15 41.66 14.75
CA GLU A 541 -18.09 41.12 13.77
C GLU A 541 -17.41 40.16 12.76
N GLY A 542 -16.08 40.11 12.75
CA GLY A 542 -15.28 39.10 12.03
C GLY A 542 -14.99 39.38 10.56
N TRP A 543 -15.37 40.54 10.03
CA TRP A 543 -15.06 40.96 8.66
C TRP A 543 -13.75 41.77 8.57
N MET A 544 -13.14 42.12 9.70
CA MET A 544 -11.75 42.58 9.75
C MET A 544 -10.91 41.57 10.53
N LYS A 545 -9.73 41.24 10.01
CA LYS A 545 -8.77 40.34 10.64
C LYS A 545 -7.40 41.00 10.75
N ILE A 546 -6.69 40.67 11.83
CA ILE A 546 -5.29 41.05 12.01
C ILE A 546 -4.47 39.75 12.05
N ILE A 547 -3.49 39.65 11.17
CA ILE A 547 -2.70 38.44 10.93
C ILE A 547 -1.25 38.78 11.29
N ASP A 548 -0.77 38.26 12.42
CA ASP A 548 0.61 38.47 12.83
C ASP A 548 1.57 37.69 11.93
N VAL A 549 2.66 38.33 11.49
CA VAL A 549 3.65 37.71 10.59
C VAL A 549 4.60 36.78 11.34
N GLN A 550 4.84 37.02 12.64
CA GLN A 550 5.74 36.24 13.52
C GLN A 550 5.15 35.93 14.89
#